data_AF-A0A4S5AVT6-F1
#
_entry.id   AF-A0A4S5AVT6-F1
#
_cell.length_a   1.000
_cell.length_b   1.000
_cell.length_c   1.000
_cell.angle_alpha   90.00
_cell.angle_beta   90.00
_cell.angle_gamma   90.00
#
_symmetry.space_group_name_H-M   'P 1'
#
loop_
_entity.id
_entity.type
_entity.pdbx_description
1 polymer ?
#
loop_
_entity_poly.entity_id
_entity_poly.type
_entity_poly.pdbx_seq_one_letter_code
_entity_poly.pdbx_strand_id
1 'polypeptide(L)'
;MTRPTARVLAMLELLQAGGQRTVGELAARLGVDERTVRRYAEHLADLGIPVQAQRGRYGGYRISPGYKLPPLMLTDDEAVAVVLGLRAAERAGLATTDHAATASALAKVSRVLPRALGQRLDSLLSTAHFTTPARAGAPADADTLLDLAWAAQARRTVVIAYTAWDGRESQRELDVYGLVFHSGRWYATGHDHGRHDVRTFRLDRIASIRQGDGSYVVPAGFDATTQVVSGIAAVGWSHEVAVVLRTTLAKAGERLPPSVGRLTEHPDGVLLETRVEHLDGMACMLAGLGWDFEVITPNALRDEVLALSDRLRVSAVRGAVAGTAAGPRSP
;
A
#
# COMPACT_ATOMS: atom_id res chain seq x y z
N MET A 1 39.01 1.75 30.96
CA MET A 1 39.03 1.95 29.49
C MET A 1 37.64 2.32 29.02
N THR A 2 37.41 3.58 28.68
CA THR A 2 36.09 4.11 28.35
C THR A 2 35.69 3.69 26.94
N ARG A 3 34.60 2.92 26.83
CA ARG A 3 34.10 2.39 25.54
C ARG A 3 33.55 3.57 24.71
N PRO A 4 34.14 3.91 23.54
CA PRO A 4 33.71 5.04 22.72
C PRO A 4 32.21 5.00 22.38
N THR A 5 31.69 3.79 22.12
CA THR A 5 30.28 3.54 21.83
C THR A 5 29.35 3.96 22.97
N ALA A 6 29.73 3.72 24.23
CA ALA A 6 28.92 4.10 25.38
C ALA A 6 28.81 5.63 25.52
N ARG A 7 29.87 6.37 25.18
CA ARG A 7 29.87 7.83 25.19
C ARG A 7 29.10 8.45 24.02
N VAL A 8 29.13 7.81 22.85
CA VAL A 8 28.29 8.20 21.71
C VAL A 8 26.81 8.01 22.02
N LEU A 9 26.44 6.88 22.66
CA LEU A 9 25.07 6.63 23.12
C LEU A 9 24.64 7.60 24.24
N ALA A 10 25.52 7.90 25.19
CA ALA A 10 25.25 8.92 26.21
C ALA A 10 25.07 10.32 25.59
N MET A 11 25.84 10.66 24.56
CA MET A 11 25.65 11.92 23.82
C MET A 11 24.28 11.95 23.12
N LEU A 12 23.86 10.82 22.53
CA LEU A 12 22.55 10.68 21.92
C LEU A 12 21.42 10.92 22.94
N GLU A 13 21.48 10.29 24.11
CA GLU A 13 20.48 10.50 25.19
C GLU A 13 20.41 11.97 25.62
N LEU A 14 21.56 12.63 25.80
CA LEU A 14 21.61 14.05 26.16
C LEU A 14 20.95 14.96 25.12
N LEU A 15 21.05 14.62 23.83
CA LEU A 15 20.41 15.36 22.75
C LEU A 15 18.92 14.99 22.59
N GLN A 16 18.52 13.77 22.95
CA GLN A 16 17.11 13.32 22.94
C GLN A 16 16.28 13.92 24.08
N ALA A 17 16.91 14.27 25.21
CA ALA A 17 16.27 14.99 26.31
C ALA A 17 15.78 16.42 25.94
N GLY A 18 16.02 16.85 24.69
CA GLY A 18 15.49 18.07 24.10
C GLY A 18 16.38 19.29 24.30
N GLY A 19 16.11 20.30 23.46
CA GLY A 19 16.83 21.57 23.44
C GLY A 19 18.14 21.54 22.65
N GLN A 20 18.78 22.70 22.56
CA GLN A 20 20.12 22.88 22.00
C GLN A 20 21.14 22.74 23.13
N ARG A 21 22.17 21.92 22.93
CA ARG A 21 23.27 21.72 23.90
C ARG A 21 24.57 22.24 23.33
N THR A 22 25.28 23.07 24.09
CA THR A 22 26.57 23.60 23.64
C THR A 22 27.64 22.51 23.63
N VAL A 23 28.68 22.68 22.82
CA VAL A 23 29.79 21.72 22.75
C VAL A 23 30.49 21.58 24.11
N GLY A 24 30.68 22.70 24.84
CA GLY A 24 31.27 22.71 26.17
C GLY A 24 30.42 21.99 27.23
N GLU A 25 29.09 22.14 27.18
CA GLU A 25 28.16 21.45 28.09
C GLU A 25 28.17 19.93 27.86
N LEU A 26 28.22 19.50 26.60
CA LEU A 26 28.38 18.09 26.22
C LEU A 26 29.74 17.54 26.63
N ALA A 27 30.82 18.30 26.42
CA ALA A 27 32.18 17.93 26.82
C ALA A 27 32.27 17.69 28.33
N ALA A 28 31.73 18.61 29.13
CA ALA A 28 31.67 18.50 30.58
C ALA A 28 30.86 17.27 31.04
N ARG A 29 29.66 17.06 30.49
CA ARG A 29 28.79 15.93 30.89
C ARG A 29 29.33 14.56 30.47
N LEU A 30 30.01 14.48 29.32
CA LEU A 30 30.56 13.23 28.79
C LEU A 30 31.97 12.94 29.33
N GLY A 31 32.60 13.90 30.02
CA GLY A 31 33.97 13.81 30.51
C GLY A 31 34.99 13.65 29.38
N VAL A 32 34.84 14.45 28.32
CA VAL A 32 35.69 14.45 27.12
C VAL A 32 36.01 15.88 26.69
N ASP A 33 36.97 16.03 25.79
CA ASP A 33 37.27 17.31 25.15
C ASP A 33 36.26 17.66 24.03
N GLU A 34 36.19 18.94 23.67
CA GLU A 34 35.27 19.42 22.63
C GLU A 34 35.51 18.81 21.24
N ARG A 35 36.75 18.46 20.90
CA ARG A 35 37.07 17.81 19.61
C ARG A 35 36.48 16.40 19.57
N THR A 36 36.48 15.69 20.69
CA THR A 36 35.82 14.39 20.83
C THR A 36 34.29 14.51 20.72
N VAL A 37 33.68 15.56 21.24
CA VAL A 37 32.22 15.82 21.05
C VAL A 37 31.88 16.01 19.57
N ARG A 38 32.71 16.75 18.81
CA ARG A 38 32.51 16.92 17.35
C ARG A 38 32.61 15.59 16.62
N ARG A 39 33.62 14.77 16.96
CA ARG A 39 33.77 13.41 16.40
C ARG A 39 32.59 12.50 16.74
N TYR A 40 32.01 12.63 17.93
CA TYR A 40 30.79 11.87 18.28
C TYR A 40 29.56 12.35 17.52
N ALA A 41 29.44 13.65 17.25
CA ALA A 41 28.37 14.18 16.38
C ALA A 41 28.50 13.64 14.94
N GLU A 42 29.72 13.59 14.40
CA GLU A 42 30.00 12.98 13.09
C GLU A 42 29.64 11.49 13.08
N HIS A 43 30.04 10.71 14.09
CA HIS A 43 29.63 9.30 14.21
C HIS A 43 28.11 9.11 14.29
N LEU A 44 27.39 10.00 14.98
CA LEU A 44 25.93 9.95 15.02
C LEU A 44 25.35 10.24 13.62
N ALA A 45 25.91 11.20 12.89
CA ALA A 45 25.52 11.50 11.51
C ALA A 45 25.77 10.32 10.55
N ASP A 46 26.89 9.62 10.69
CA ASP A 46 27.22 8.41 9.91
C ASP A 46 26.24 7.26 10.20
N LEU A 47 25.67 7.20 11.42
CA LEU A 47 24.60 6.27 11.81
C LEU A 47 23.21 6.73 11.34
N GLY A 48 23.17 7.78 10.51
CA GLY A 48 21.96 8.37 9.96
C GLY A 48 21.25 9.33 10.90
N ILE A 49 21.79 9.66 12.08
CA ILE A 49 21.17 10.54 13.08
C ILE A 49 21.50 12.00 12.74
N PRO A 50 20.52 12.85 12.36
CA PRO A 50 20.70 14.22 11.90
C PRO A 50 20.96 15.13 13.09
N VAL A 51 22.21 15.10 13.53
CA VAL A 51 22.74 16.04 14.50
C VAL A 51 23.06 17.34 13.77
N GLN A 52 22.26 18.38 14.00
CA GLN A 52 22.47 19.70 13.41
C GLN A 52 23.41 20.53 14.29
N ALA A 53 24.44 21.09 13.66
CA ALA A 53 25.30 22.09 14.27
C ALA A 53 24.73 23.49 14.05
N GLN A 54 24.42 24.20 15.13
CA GLN A 54 23.99 25.59 15.07
C GLN A 54 25.15 26.52 15.41
N ARG A 55 25.46 27.46 14.52
CA ARG A 55 26.58 28.41 14.69
C ARG A 55 26.18 29.59 15.59
N GLY A 56 27.14 30.15 16.33
CA GLY A 56 26.96 31.34 17.18
C GLY A 56 27.62 31.22 18.55
N ARG A 57 27.57 32.29 19.36
CA ARG A 57 28.16 32.36 20.73
C ARG A 57 27.56 31.36 21.71
N TYR A 58 26.31 30.93 21.47
CA TYR A 58 25.62 29.84 22.17
C TYR A 58 25.38 28.62 21.27
N GLY A 59 26.18 28.50 20.19
CA GLY A 59 26.10 27.44 19.20
C GLY A 59 26.31 26.06 19.83
N GLY A 60 25.74 25.04 19.20
CA GLY A 60 25.71 23.71 19.79
C GLY A 60 25.12 22.66 18.86
N TYR A 61 24.90 21.47 19.41
CA TYR A 61 24.27 20.36 18.72
C TYR A 61 22.83 20.19 19.19
N ARG A 62 21.96 19.84 18.25
CA ARG A 62 20.60 19.35 18.50
C ARG A 62 20.25 18.26 17.50
N ILE A 63 19.33 17.38 17.85
CA ILE A 63 18.72 16.49 16.86
C ILE A 63 17.61 17.26 16.13
N SER A 64 17.56 17.12 14.80
CA SER A 64 16.44 17.67 14.02
C SER A 64 15.11 17.17 14.56
N PRO A 65 14.12 18.06 14.77
CA PRO A 65 12.76 17.62 15.07
C PRO A 65 12.30 16.59 14.04
N GLY A 66 11.66 15.51 14.49
CA GLY A 66 11.04 14.52 13.60
C GLY A 66 11.95 13.41 13.06
N TYR A 67 13.22 13.32 13.47
CA TYR A 67 14.11 12.26 12.97
C TYR A 67 13.68 10.83 13.34
N LYS A 68 13.17 10.63 14.56
CA LYS A 68 12.48 9.42 15.02
C LYS A 68 11.45 9.83 16.05
N LEU A 69 10.37 9.06 16.17
CA LEU A 69 9.45 9.19 17.30
C LEU A 69 10.26 9.04 18.60
N PRO A 70 10.22 10.03 19.52
CA PRO A 70 10.85 9.91 20.82
C PRO A 70 10.25 8.72 21.60
N PRO A 71 10.91 8.22 22.66
CA PRO A 71 10.36 7.16 23.50
C PRO A 71 8.97 7.54 24.00
N LEU A 72 7.95 6.75 23.61
CA LEU A 72 6.57 6.94 24.05
C LEU A 72 6.40 6.22 25.39
N MET A 73 5.94 6.94 26.40
CA MET A 73 5.46 6.34 27.64
C MET A 73 3.98 6.02 27.44
N LEU A 74 3.65 4.73 27.31
CA LEU A 74 2.27 4.27 27.20
C LEU A 74 1.87 3.64 28.54
N THR A 75 0.65 3.96 28.97
CA THR A 75 -0.05 3.22 30.02
C THR A 75 -0.45 1.82 29.53
N ASP A 76 -0.81 0.94 30.46
CA ASP A 76 -1.27 -0.42 30.15
C ASP A 76 -2.46 -0.41 29.17
N ASP A 77 -3.44 0.48 29.39
CA ASP A 77 -4.65 0.59 28.54
C ASP A 77 -4.31 1.14 27.14
N GLU A 78 -3.43 2.15 27.05
CA GLU A 78 -2.97 2.69 25.77
C GLU A 78 -2.21 1.64 24.95
N ALA A 79 -1.38 0.83 25.62
CA ALA A 79 -0.62 -0.21 24.93
C ALA A 79 -1.53 -1.34 24.41
N VAL A 80 -2.56 -1.73 25.17
CA VAL A 80 -3.61 -2.65 24.69
C VAL A 80 -4.34 -2.07 23.49
N ALA A 81 -4.74 -0.80 23.55
CA ALA A 81 -5.43 -0.12 22.45
C ALA A 81 -4.58 -0.09 21.17
N VAL A 82 -3.27 0.18 21.28
CA VAL A 82 -2.34 0.18 20.14
C VAL A 82 -2.23 -1.21 19.51
N VAL A 83 -2.05 -2.27 20.31
CA VAL A 83 -1.91 -3.63 19.75
C VAL A 83 -3.21 -4.09 19.10
N LEU A 84 -4.36 -3.87 19.75
CA LEU A 84 -5.66 -4.21 19.17
C LEU A 84 -5.92 -3.40 17.89
N GLY A 85 -5.57 -2.12 17.87
CA GLY A 85 -5.69 -1.26 16.70
C GLY A 85 -4.83 -1.75 15.53
N LEU A 86 -3.57 -2.12 15.77
CA LEU A 86 -2.67 -2.66 14.74
C LEU A 86 -3.21 -3.98 14.15
N ARG A 87 -3.72 -4.88 15.00
CA ARG A 87 -4.33 -6.14 14.55
C ARG A 87 -5.64 -5.95 13.79
N ALA A 88 -6.48 -5.04 14.27
CA ALA A 88 -7.71 -4.67 13.57
C ALA A 88 -7.38 -4.05 12.21
N ALA A 89 -6.37 -3.18 12.13
CA ALA A 89 -5.93 -2.56 10.89
C ALA A 89 -5.34 -3.56 9.89
N GLU A 90 -4.48 -4.47 10.34
CA GLU A 90 -3.94 -5.59 9.54
C GLU A 90 -5.09 -6.41 8.94
N ARG A 91 -6.07 -6.77 9.77
CA ARG A 91 -7.18 -7.63 9.33
C ARG A 91 -8.18 -6.92 8.44
N ALA A 92 -8.44 -5.64 8.72
CA ALA A 92 -9.31 -4.81 7.89
C ALA A 92 -8.68 -4.51 6.53
N GLY A 93 -7.36 -4.67 6.36
CA GLY A 93 -6.62 -4.19 5.18
C GLY A 93 -6.37 -2.68 5.21
N LEU A 94 -6.49 -2.04 6.39
CA LEU A 94 -6.22 -0.61 6.60
C LEU A 94 -4.74 -0.29 6.61
N ALA A 95 -3.89 -1.29 6.87
CA ALA A 95 -2.45 -1.12 6.88
C ALA A 95 -1.96 -0.68 5.49
N THR A 96 -1.41 0.52 5.42
CA THR A 96 -0.76 1.10 4.22
C THR A 96 0.70 0.69 4.11
N THR A 97 1.27 0.21 5.21
CA THR A 97 2.62 -0.32 5.21
C THR A 97 2.61 -1.82 4.90
N ASP A 98 3.71 -2.29 4.30
CA ASP A 98 4.00 -3.72 4.17
C ASP A 98 3.73 -4.46 5.50
N HIS A 99 3.21 -5.68 5.43
CA HIS A 99 2.90 -6.53 6.60
C HIS A 99 4.10 -6.61 7.57
N ALA A 100 5.32 -6.53 7.03
CA ALA A 100 6.56 -6.49 7.80
C ALA A 100 6.66 -5.29 8.78
N ALA A 101 6.17 -4.11 8.39
CA ALA A 101 6.21 -2.92 9.24
C ALA A 101 5.19 -3.01 10.39
N THR A 102 3.98 -3.48 10.12
CA THR A 102 2.95 -3.72 11.15
C THR A 102 3.41 -4.80 12.14
N ALA A 103 3.99 -5.89 11.63
CA ALA A 103 4.59 -6.93 12.47
C ALA A 103 5.76 -6.39 13.31
N SER A 104 6.62 -5.55 12.73
CA SER A 104 7.73 -4.88 13.43
C SER A 104 7.23 -3.93 14.52
N ALA A 105 6.21 -3.13 14.25
CA ALA A 105 5.59 -2.25 15.23
C ALA A 105 4.98 -3.04 16.39
N LEU A 106 4.21 -4.09 16.07
CA LEU A 106 3.63 -4.98 17.09
C LEU A 106 4.71 -5.64 17.94
N ALA A 107 5.79 -6.16 17.32
CA ALA A 107 6.91 -6.74 18.05
C ALA A 107 7.61 -5.73 18.98
N LYS A 108 7.74 -4.46 18.56
CA LYS A 108 8.33 -3.39 19.40
C LYS A 108 7.44 -3.07 20.60
N VAL A 109 6.13 -2.96 20.40
CA VAL A 109 5.17 -2.70 21.49
C VAL A 109 5.11 -3.90 22.44
N SER A 110 5.02 -5.13 21.93
CA SER A 110 4.98 -6.34 22.76
C SER A 110 6.23 -6.53 23.62
N ARG A 111 7.41 -6.05 23.19
CA ARG A 111 8.66 -6.12 23.97
C ARG A 111 8.69 -5.22 25.19
N VAL A 112 7.91 -4.14 25.20
CA VAL A 112 7.88 -3.17 26.31
C VAL A 112 6.69 -3.37 27.25
N LEU A 113 5.77 -4.29 26.91
CA LEU A 113 4.64 -4.65 27.76
C LEU A 113 5.09 -5.41 29.02
N PRO A 114 4.48 -5.14 30.19
CA PRO A 114 4.59 -6.01 31.34
C PRO A 114 4.19 -7.45 31.01
N ARG A 115 4.93 -8.45 31.51
CA ARG A 115 4.73 -9.87 31.17
C ARG A 115 3.29 -10.36 31.37
N ALA A 116 2.64 -9.91 32.44
CA ALA A 116 1.26 -10.28 32.75
C ALA A 116 0.26 -9.72 31.72
N LEU A 117 0.49 -8.50 31.23
CA LEU A 117 -0.35 -7.86 30.22
C LEU A 117 -0.14 -8.51 28.85
N GLY A 118 1.11 -8.81 28.49
CA GLY A 118 1.44 -9.55 27.27
C GLY A 118 0.73 -10.91 27.18
N GLN A 119 0.76 -11.70 28.26
CA GLN A 119 0.09 -13.00 28.30
C GLN A 119 -1.44 -12.92 28.12
N ARG A 120 -2.08 -11.92 28.75
CA ARG A 120 -3.53 -11.68 28.60
C ARG A 120 -3.89 -11.29 27.18
N LEU A 121 -3.06 -10.45 26.57
CA LEU A 121 -3.24 -10.02 25.19
C LEU A 121 -3.05 -11.17 24.20
N ASP A 122 -2.02 -12.00 24.37
CA ASP A 122 -1.82 -13.21 23.57
C ASP A 122 -3.02 -14.16 23.68
N SER A 123 -3.57 -14.32 24.89
CA SER A 123 -4.77 -15.14 25.13
C SER A 123 -5.98 -14.58 24.38
N LEU A 124 -6.22 -13.26 24.45
CA LEU A 124 -7.29 -12.61 23.70
C LEU A 124 -7.10 -12.78 22.18
N LEU A 125 -5.89 -12.56 21.67
CA LEU A 125 -5.60 -12.66 20.24
C LEU A 125 -5.71 -14.09 19.70
N SER A 126 -5.39 -15.10 20.52
CA SER A 126 -5.53 -16.50 20.14
C SER A 126 -6.97 -17.03 20.16
N THR A 127 -7.87 -16.36 20.91
CA THR A 127 -9.27 -16.76 21.09
C THR A 127 -10.26 -15.87 20.33
N ALA A 128 -9.82 -14.71 19.85
CA ALA A 128 -10.65 -13.79 19.08
C ALA A 128 -10.97 -14.36 17.68
N HIS A 129 -12.26 -14.56 17.43
CA HIS A 129 -12.78 -14.89 16.11
C HIS A 129 -13.42 -13.64 15.49
N PHE A 130 -13.19 -13.44 14.20
CA PHE A 130 -13.71 -12.29 13.47
C PHE A 130 -14.59 -12.76 12.32
N THR A 131 -15.74 -12.13 12.16
CA THR A 131 -16.74 -12.47 11.13
C THR A 131 -16.36 -11.99 9.74
N THR A 132 -15.47 -10.99 9.64
CA THR A 132 -14.98 -10.48 8.34
C THR A 132 -13.70 -11.23 7.94
N PRO A 133 -13.61 -11.75 6.70
CA PRO A 133 -12.39 -12.39 6.20
C PRO A 133 -11.25 -11.37 6.12
N ALA A 134 -10.05 -11.82 6.51
CA ALA A 134 -8.84 -11.02 6.30
C ALA A 134 -8.63 -10.83 4.79
N ARG A 135 -8.55 -9.59 4.34
CA ARG A 135 -8.30 -9.30 2.92
C ARG A 135 -6.80 -9.13 2.70
N ALA A 136 -6.20 -10.13 2.04
CA ALA A 136 -4.84 -10.02 1.50
C ALA A 136 -4.88 -9.09 0.27
N GLY A 137 -4.74 -7.79 0.49
CA GLY A 137 -4.51 -6.80 -0.56
C GLY A 137 -3.05 -6.38 -0.56
N ALA A 138 -2.49 -6.03 -1.73
CA ALA A 138 -1.25 -5.28 -1.75
C ALA A 138 -1.51 -3.94 -1.03
N PRO A 139 -0.81 -3.63 0.06
CA PRO A 139 -1.04 -2.39 0.77
C PRO A 139 -0.69 -1.21 -0.15
N ALA A 140 -1.56 -0.21 -0.17
CA ALA A 140 -1.25 1.06 -0.81
C ALA A 140 -0.09 1.71 -0.07
N ASP A 141 0.95 2.12 -0.80
CA ASP A 141 2.10 2.79 -0.22
C ASP A 141 1.69 3.98 0.69
N ALA A 142 2.31 4.05 1.87
CA ALA A 142 1.95 5.02 2.89
C ALA A 142 2.24 6.46 2.44
N ASP A 143 3.37 6.67 1.75
CA ASP A 143 3.73 7.98 1.21
C ASP A 143 2.71 8.41 0.15
N THR A 144 2.30 7.48 -0.72
CA THR A 144 1.23 7.70 -1.71
C THR A 144 -0.09 8.14 -1.07
N LEU A 145 -0.52 7.49 0.03
CA LEU A 145 -1.74 7.89 0.75
C LEU A 145 -1.59 9.29 1.36
N LEU A 146 -0.46 9.58 2.00
CA LEU A 146 -0.20 10.85 2.66
C LEU A 146 -0.10 12.00 1.65
N ASP A 147 0.55 11.77 0.51
CA ASP A 147 0.66 12.75 -0.58
C ASP A 147 -0.70 13.11 -1.17
N LEU A 148 -1.57 12.12 -1.40
CA LEU A 148 -2.93 12.37 -1.87
C LEU A 148 -3.78 13.09 -0.82
N ALA A 149 -3.63 12.72 0.46
CA ALA A 149 -4.35 13.38 1.54
C ALA A 149 -3.95 14.86 1.65
N TRP A 150 -2.64 15.14 1.55
CA TRP A 150 -2.10 16.49 1.54
C TRP A 150 -2.58 17.28 0.32
N ALA A 151 -2.53 16.70 -0.88
CA ALA A 151 -3.03 17.35 -2.10
C ALA A 151 -4.54 17.67 -2.02
N ALA A 152 -5.34 16.73 -1.50
CA ALA A 152 -6.77 16.89 -1.30
C ALA A 152 -7.10 18.03 -0.31
N GLN A 153 -6.32 18.12 0.78
CA GLN A 153 -6.45 19.19 1.77
C GLN A 153 -6.04 20.55 1.19
N ALA A 154 -4.92 20.59 0.47
CA ALA A 154 -4.36 21.80 -0.15
C ALA A 154 -5.11 22.23 -1.42
N ARG A 155 -6.08 21.43 -1.88
CA ARG A 155 -6.83 21.65 -3.14
C ARG A 155 -5.91 21.77 -4.35
N ARG A 156 -4.90 20.90 -4.42
CA ARG A 156 -3.90 20.86 -5.49
C ARG A 156 -4.09 19.65 -6.38
N THR A 157 -4.10 19.89 -7.69
CA THR A 157 -4.17 18.85 -8.70
C THR A 157 -2.90 17.99 -8.63
N VAL A 158 -3.03 16.69 -8.88
CA VAL A 158 -1.91 15.76 -8.93
C VAL A 158 -1.87 15.04 -10.27
N VAL A 159 -0.68 14.63 -10.67
CA VAL A 159 -0.48 13.72 -11.80
C VAL A 159 -0.10 12.36 -11.25
N ILE A 160 -0.95 11.35 -11.49
CA ILE A 160 -0.73 9.98 -11.05
C ILE A 160 -0.36 9.09 -12.23
N ALA A 161 0.60 8.19 -12.02
CA ALA A 161 0.83 7.04 -12.90
C ALA A 161 -0.05 5.90 -12.41
N TYR A 162 -1.00 5.47 -13.23
CA TYR A 162 -2.05 4.53 -12.85
C TYR A 162 -2.09 3.32 -13.78
N THR A 163 -2.10 2.13 -13.19
CA THR A 163 -2.28 0.86 -13.90
C THR A 163 -3.72 0.40 -13.74
N ALA A 164 -4.48 0.40 -14.85
CA ALA A 164 -5.85 -0.09 -14.86
C ALA A 164 -5.91 -1.59 -14.57
N TRP A 165 -7.12 -2.11 -14.32
CA TRP A 165 -7.32 -3.52 -13.98
C TRP A 165 -6.91 -4.46 -15.15
N ASP A 166 -6.94 -3.98 -16.40
CA ASP A 166 -6.49 -4.69 -17.60
C ASP A 166 -4.98 -4.56 -17.87
N GLY A 167 -4.24 -4.00 -16.92
CA GLY A 167 -2.80 -3.79 -17.03
C GLY A 167 -2.40 -2.58 -17.87
N ARG A 168 -3.33 -1.80 -18.43
CA ARG A 168 -2.98 -0.59 -19.15
C ARG A 168 -2.46 0.48 -18.20
N GLU A 169 -1.21 0.86 -18.41
CA GLU A 169 -0.60 2.00 -17.74
C GLU A 169 -1.05 3.31 -18.38
N SER A 170 -1.22 4.33 -17.55
CA SER A 170 -1.62 5.64 -18.00
C SER A 170 -1.23 6.72 -17.02
N GLN A 171 -1.04 7.95 -17.51
CA GLN A 171 -0.96 9.12 -16.66
C GLN A 171 -2.34 9.79 -16.59
N ARG A 172 -2.70 10.25 -15.39
CA ARG A 172 -3.97 10.93 -15.09
C ARG A 172 -3.71 12.18 -14.30
N GLU A 173 -4.30 13.28 -14.74
CA GLU A 173 -4.35 14.52 -13.99
C GLU A 173 -5.65 14.55 -13.20
N LEU A 174 -5.54 14.61 -11.88
CA LEU A 174 -6.62 14.33 -10.94
C LEU A 174 -6.75 15.45 -9.90
N ASP A 175 -7.96 15.99 -9.78
CA ASP A 175 -8.35 16.84 -8.67
C ASP A 175 -8.92 15.97 -7.54
N VAL A 176 -8.14 15.74 -6.47
CA VAL A 176 -8.50 14.77 -5.43
C VAL A 176 -9.57 15.33 -4.49
N TYR A 177 -10.82 14.89 -4.63
CA TYR A 177 -11.91 15.39 -3.79
C TYR A 177 -11.94 14.73 -2.42
N GLY A 178 -11.53 13.46 -2.34
CA GLY A 178 -11.43 12.75 -1.08
C GLY A 178 -10.81 11.36 -1.20
N LEU A 179 -10.46 10.81 -0.03
CA LEU A 179 -9.96 9.46 0.14
C LEU A 179 -10.97 8.64 0.93
N VAL A 180 -11.24 7.42 0.47
CA VAL A 180 -12.23 6.53 1.08
C VAL A 180 -11.61 5.16 1.26
N PHE A 181 -11.70 4.64 2.47
CA PHE A 181 -11.42 3.24 2.73
C PHE A 181 -12.69 2.42 2.52
N HIS A 182 -12.65 1.48 1.58
CA HIS A 182 -13.78 0.61 1.30
C HIS A 182 -13.30 -0.82 1.06
N SER A 183 -13.92 -1.78 1.74
CA SER A 183 -13.67 -3.21 1.52
C SER A 183 -12.19 -3.61 1.53
N GLY A 184 -11.41 -3.08 2.47
CA GLY A 184 -9.99 -3.43 2.63
C GLY A 184 -9.03 -2.72 1.69
N ARG A 185 -9.48 -1.66 1.01
CA ARG A 185 -8.67 -0.91 0.04
C ARG A 185 -8.93 0.58 0.17
N TRP A 186 -7.88 1.35 -0.07
CA TRP A 186 -7.98 2.80 -0.20
C TRP A 186 -8.33 3.19 -1.65
N TYR A 187 -9.25 4.14 -1.76
CA TYR A 187 -9.66 4.76 -3.02
C TYR A 187 -9.51 6.28 -2.94
N ALA A 188 -9.00 6.88 -4.00
CA ALA A 188 -9.08 8.31 -4.25
C ALA A 188 -10.23 8.56 -5.21
N THR A 189 -11.05 9.56 -4.94
CA THR A 189 -12.10 9.99 -5.85
C THR A 189 -11.94 11.48 -6.16
N GLY A 190 -12.20 11.85 -7.41
CA GLY A 190 -11.87 13.18 -7.90
C GLY A 190 -12.16 13.37 -9.38
N HIS A 191 -11.99 14.59 -9.86
CA HIS A 191 -12.17 14.90 -11.28
C HIS A 191 -10.93 14.49 -12.09
N ASP A 192 -11.11 13.58 -13.04
CA ASP A 192 -10.08 13.18 -14.01
C ASP A 192 -10.17 14.10 -15.22
N HIS A 193 -9.18 14.98 -15.38
CA HIS A 193 -9.14 15.97 -16.46
C HIS A 193 -9.05 15.32 -17.84
N GLY A 194 -8.48 14.11 -17.95
CA GLY A 194 -8.39 13.38 -19.22
C GLY A 194 -9.70 12.72 -19.62
N ARG A 195 -10.64 12.53 -18.69
CA ARG A 195 -11.97 11.96 -18.93
C ARG A 195 -13.10 12.97 -18.78
N HIS A 196 -12.80 14.16 -18.28
CA HIS A 196 -13.77 15.22 -17.99
C HIS A 196 -14.90 14.77 -17.07
N ASP A 197 -14.59 13.92 -16.09
CA ASP A 197 -15.60 13.24 -15.27
C ASP A 197 -15.02 12.87 -13.88
N VAL A 198 -15.90 12.68 -12.90
CA VAL A 198 -15.49 12.21 -11.57
C VAL A 198 -15.22 10.71 -11.61
N ARG A 199 -14.00 10.33 -11.24
CA ARG A 199 -13.52 8.95 -11.27
C ARG A 199 -12.98 8.53 -9.92
N THR A 200 -12.94 7.21 -9.73
CA THR A 200 -12.43 6.56 -8.52
C THR A 200 -11.23 5.71 -8.88
N PHE A 201 -10.12 5.93 -8.19
CA PHE A 201 -8.83 5.27 -8.41
C PHE A 201 -8.42 4.51 -7.15
N ARG A 202 -8.08 3.24 -7.32
CA ARG A 202 -7.51 2.43 -6.25
C ARG A 202 -6.05 2.81 -5.98
N LEU A 203 -5.70 3.05 -4.72
CA LEU A 203 -4.35 3.51 -4.39
C LEU A 203 -3.28 2.43 -4.62
N ASP A 204 -3.60 1.15 -4.44
CA ASP A 204 -2.66 0.03 -4.69
C ASP A 204 -2.27 -0.13 -6.17
N ARG A 205 -2.89 0.65 -7.07
CA ARG A 205 -2.61 0.70 -8.51
C ARG A 205 -1.95 2.00 -8.96
N ILE A 206 -1.63 2.88 -8.02
CA ILE A 206 -0.89 4.12 -8.29
C ILE A 206 0.60 3.81 -8.12
N ALA A 207 1.35 3.92 -9.21
CA ALA A 207 2.78 3.63 -9.22
C ALA A 207 3.63 4.84 -8.78
N SER A 208 3.14 6.06 -9.02
CA SER A 208 3.79 7.29 -8.56
C SER A 208 2.81 8.47 -8.57
N ILE A 209 3.10 9.46 -7.75
CA ILE A 209 2.37 10.74 -7.68
C ILE A 209 3.37 11.87 -7.87
N ARG A 210 2.96 12.89 -8.63
CA ARG A 210 3.64 14.17 -8.71
C ARG A 210 2.63 15.29 -8.52
N GLN A 211 3.06 16.39 -7.92
CA GLN A 211 2.23 17.59 -7.85
C GLN A 211 2.00 18.13 -9.27
N GLY A 212 0.75 18.46 -9.57
CA GLY A 212 0.38 19.22 -10.75
C GLY A 212 0.37 20.72 -10.46
N ASP A 213 0.24 21.50 -11.52
CA ASP A 213 0.25 22.96 -11.43
C ASP A 213 -1.14 23.54 -11.10
N GLY A 214 -2.18 22.71 -11.19
CA GLY A 214 -3.57 23.10 -10.96
C GLY A 214 -3.98 23.26 -9.49
N SER A 215 -5.02 24.05 -9.29
CA SER A 215 -5.81 24.12 -8.06
C SER A 215 -7.29 24.07 -8.41
N TYR A 216 -8.12 23.51 -7.53
CA TYR A 216 -9.54 23.30 -7.81
C TYR A 216 -10.43 23.64 -6.62
N VAL A 217 -11.72 23.70 -6.88
CA VAL A 217 -12.76 23.77 -5.85
C VAL A 217 -13.57 22.48 -5.92
N VAL A 218 -13.82 21.87 -4.77
CA VAL A 218 -14.69 20.69 -4.70
C VAL A 218 -16.15 21.15 -4.91
N PRO A 219 -16.91 20.50 -5.81
CA PRO A 219 -18.32 20.82 -6.00
C PRO A 219 -19.10 20.80 -4.69
N ALA A 220 -19.99 21.78 -4.51
CA ALA A 220 -20.81 21.87 -3.31
C ALA A 220 -21.66 20.60 -3.13
N GLY A 221 -21.66 20.04 -1.92
CA GLY A 221 -22.42 18.82 -1.60
C GLY A 221 -21.80 17.52 -2.11
N PHE A 222 -20.58 17.53 -2.65
CA PHE A 222 -19.88 16.30 -3.03
C PHE A 222 -19.60 15.41 -1.81
N ASP A 223 -20.09 14.17 -1.85
CA ASP A 223 -19.78 13.14 -0.86
C ASP A 223 -18.90 12.06 -1.48
N ALA A 224 -17.62 12.06 -1.08
CA ALA A 224 -16.64 11.09 -1.52
C ALA A 224 -17.04 9.65 -1.18
N THR A 225 -17.65 9.42 -0.01
CA THR A 225 -18.07 8.08 0.43
C THR A 225 -19.17 7.57 -0.48
N THR A 226 -20.21 8.38 -0.69
CA THR A 226 -21.30 8.02 -1.60
C THR A 226 -20.80 7.82 -3.02
N GLN A 227 -19.91 8.67 -3.55
CA GLN A 227 -19.32 8.50 -4.88
C GLN A 227 -18.54 7.18 -5.02
N VAL A 228 -17.74 6.82 -4.02
CA VAL A 228 -16.96 5.57 -4.06
C VAL A 228 -17.88 4.36 -3.92
N VAL A 229 -18.80 4.36 -2.95
CA VAL A 229 -19.72 3.24 -2.73
C VAL A 229 -20.66 3.08 -3.92
N SER A 230 -21.25 4.16 -4.44
CA SER A 230 -22.13 4.10 -5.61
C SER A 230 -21.37 3.78 -6.88
N GLY A 231 -20.16 4.30 -7.09
CA GLY A 231 -19.33 3.96 -8.25
C GLY A 231 -18.94 2.48 -8.25
N ILE A 232 -18.59 1.93 -7.08
CA ILE A 232 -18.33 0.50 -6.90
C ILE A 232 -19.63 -0.31 -7.05
N ALA A 233 -20.76 0.15 -6.52
CA ALA A 233 -22.06 -0.54 -6.63
C ALA A 233 -22.69 -0.45 -8.03
N ALA A 234 -22.42 0.60 -8.80
CA ALA A 234 -22.83 0.77 -10.19
C ALA A 234 -21.98 -0.09 -11.13
N VAL A 235 -20.71 -0.33 -10.79
CA VAL A 235 -19.89 -1.43 -11.32
C VAL A 235 -20.37 -2.78 -10.75
N GLY A 236 -21.01 -2.77 -9.59
CA GLY A 236 -21.52 -3.90 -8.81
C GLY A 236 -22.76 -4.59 -9.35
N TRP A 237 -22.95 -4.63 -10.67
CA TRP A 237 -23.55 -5.83 -11.25
C TRP A 237 -22.49 -6.93 -11.18
N SER A 238 -22.35 -7.57 -10.01
CA SER A 238 -21.58 -8.80 -9.93
C SER A 238 -22.20 -9.78 -10.91
N HIS A 239 -21.50 -10.07 -12.00
CA HIS A 239 -22.00 -10.99 -13.00
C HIS A 239 -21.95 -12.39 -12.41
N GLU A 240 -23.10 -13.06 -12.36
CA GLU A 240 -23.13 -14.48 -12.08
C GLU A 240 -22.54 -15.22 -13.28
N VAL A 241 -21.41 -15.88 -13.03
CA VAL A 241 -20.64 -16.59 -14.04
C VAL A 241 -20.69 -18.07 -13.75
N ALA A 242 -21.04 -18.83 -14.77
CA ALA A 242 -20.92 -20.28 -14.77
C ALA A 242 -20.13 -20.72 -16.00
N VAL A 243 -19.06 -21.49 -15.79
CA VAL A 243 -18.15 -21.95 -16.84
C VAL A 243 -17.82 -23.42 -16.61
N VAL A 244 -17.93 -24.24 -17.65
CA VAL A 244 -17.48 -25.63 -17.62
C VAL A 244 -16.01 -25.68 -18.07
N LEU A 245 -15.12 -26.10 -17.18
CA LEU A 245 -13.70 -26.31 -17.44
C LEU A 245 -13.46 -27.76 -17.84
N ARG A 246 -12.78 -28.00 -18.97
CA ARG A 246 -12.44 -29.34 -19.47
C ARG A 246 -11.23 -29.91 -18.70
N THR A 247 -11.46 -30.25 -17.44
CA THR A 247 -10.45 -30.76 -16.49
C THR A 247 -11.10 -31.66 -15.44
N THR A 248 -10.32 -32.15 -14.47
CA THR A 248 -10.83 -32.91 -13.31
C THR A 248 -10.92 -32.04 -12.06
N LEU A 249 -11.80 -32.40 -11.12
CA LEU A 249 -12.02 -31.63 -9.90
C LEU A 249 -10.74 -31.45 -9.07
N ALA A 250 -9.89 -32.48 -9.01
CA ALA A 250 -8.60 -32.42 -8.33
C ALA A 250 -7.66 -31.36 -8.95
N LYS A 251 -7.50 -31.37 -10.28
CA LYS A 251 -6.66 -30.40 -10.99
C LYS A 251 -7.22 -28.98 -10.94
N ALA A 252 -8.55 -28.85 -10.99
CA ALA A 252 -9.23 -27.58 -10.81
C ALA A 252 -8.92 -26.99 -9.43
N GLY A 253 -9.06 -27.78 -8.36
CA GLY A 253 -8.81 -27.35 -6.99
C GLY A 253 -7.36 -26.91 -6.70
N GLU A 254 -6.38 -27.47 -7.41
CA GLU A 254 -4.97 -27.05 -7.30
C GLU A 254 -4.72 -25.63 -7.83
N ARG A 255 -5.46 -25.20 -8.87
CA ARG A 255 -5.28 -23.87 -9.50
C ARG A 255 -6.34 -22.85 -9.09
N LEU A 256 -7.51 -23.31 -8.66
CA LEU A 256 -8.66 -22.48 -8.31
C LEU A 256 -8.98 -22.72 -6.83
N PRO A 257 -8.43 -21.90 -5.92
CA PRO A 257 -8.77 -22.03 -4.51
C PRO A 257 -10.25 -21.70 -4.26
N PRO A 258 -10.86 -22.19 -3.16
CA PRO A 258 -12.27 -21.96 -2.85
C PRO A 258 -12.70 -20.49 -2.77
N SER A 259 -11.74 -19.56 -2.63
CA SER A 259 -11.99 -18.11 -2.67
C SER A 259 -12.35 -17.58 -4.06
N VAL A 260 -12.05 -18.31 -5.14
CA VAL A 260 -12.32 -17.90 -6.53
C VAL A 260 -13.74 -18.27 -6.96
N GLY A 261 -14.29 -19.37 -6.45
CA GLY A 261 -15.63 -19.82 -6.80
C GLY A 261 -15.91 -21.24 -6.32
N ARG A 262 -17.16 -21.66 -6.46
CA ARG A 262 -17.59 -23.02 -6.17
C ARG A 262 -17.26 -23.91 -7.37
N LEU A 263 -16.62 -25.05 -7.10
CA LEU A 263 -16.34 -26.08 -8.10
C LEU A 263 -17.23 -27.31 -7.84
N THR A 264 -17.91 -27.79 -8.87
CA THR A 264 -18.76 -28.99 -8.81
C THR A 264 -18.48 -29.90 -10.01
N GLU A 265 -18.74 -31.20 -9.87
CA GLU A 265 -18.62 -32.13 -10.99
C GLU A 265 -19.65 -31.82 -12.07
N HIS A 266 -19.24 -31.92 -13.34
CA HIS A 266 -20.10 -31.72 -14.49
C HIS A 266 -19.84 -32.85 -15.51
N PRO A 267 -20.85 -33.32 -16.28
CA PRO A 267 -20.65 -34.41 -17.25
C PRO A 267 -19.48 -34.20 -18.23
N ASP A 268 -19.21 -32.92 -18.51
CA ASP A 268 -18.23 -32.43 -19.47
C ASP A 268 -16.91 -31.96 -18.84
N GLY A 269 -16.74 -32.09 -17.52
CA GLY A 269 -15.56 -31.64 -16.78
C GLY A 269 -15.90 -31.14 -15.37
N VAL A 270 -15.56 -29.89 -15.07
CA VAL A 270 -15.83 -29.25 -13.78
C VAL A 270 -16.58 -27.95 -14.00
N LEU A 271 -17.70 -27.76 -13.32
CA LEU A 271 -18.43 -26.50 -13.33
C LEU A 271 -17.84 -25.56 -12.29
N LEU A 272 -17.41 -24.37 -12.74
CA LEU A 272 -17.02 -23.24 -11.91
C LEU A 272 -18.18 -22.25 -11.85
N GLU A 273 -18.70 -22.02 -10.65
CA GLU A 273 -19.71 -20.99 -10.37
C GLU A 273 -19.09 -19.89 -9.51
N THR A 274 -19.13 -18.66 -10.00
CA THR A 274 -18.53 -17.51 -9.32
C THR A 274 -19.28 -16.23 -9.60
N ARG A 275 -18.96 -15.19 -8.82
CA ARG A 275 -19.44 -13.83 -9.04
C ARG A 275 -18.23 -12.94 -9.27
N VAL A 276 -18.21 -12.26 -10.41
CA VAL A 276 -17.10 -11.38 -10.78
C VAL A 276 -17.60 -9.97 -11.02
N GLU A 277 -16.79 -9.00 -10.61
CA GLU A 277 -17.06 -7.57 -10.81
C GLU A 277 -16.79 -7.15 -12.27
N HIS A 278 -15.93 -7.89 -12.97
CA HIS A 278 -15.39 -7.54 -14.29
C HIS A 278 -15.24 -8.80 -15.15
N LEU A 279 -16.02 -8.89 -16.24
CA LEU A 279 -16.06 -10.07 -17.13
C LEU A 279 -14.80 -10.23 -17.98
N ASP A 280 -14.20 -9.12 -18.35
CA ASP A 280 -12.93 -9.03 -19.08
C ASP A 280 -11.75 -9.55 -18.25
N GLY A 281 -11.73 -9.27 -16.94
CA GLY A 281 -10.79 -9.89 -16.00
C GLY A 281 -10.99 -11.41 -15.88
N MET A 282 -12.24 -11.85 -15.85
CA MET A 282 -12.59 -13.27 -15.88
C MET A 282 -12.11 -13.95 -17.17
N ALA A 283 -12.27 -13.30 -18.32
CA ALA A 283 -11.78 -13.80 -19.61
C ALA A 283 -10.25 -14.00 -19.62
N CYS A 284 -9.50 -13.04 -19.06
CA CYS A 284 -8.04 -13.18 -18.90
C CYS A 284 -7.65 -14.34 -17.99
N MET A 285 -8.35 -14.51 -16.87
CA MET A 285 -8.09 -15.62 -15.94
C MET A 285 -8.35 -16.98 -16.60
N LEU A 286 -9.49 -17.13 -17.29
CA LEU A 286 -9.83 -18.36 -18.01
C LEU A 286 -8.79 -18.70 -19.07
N ALA A 287 -8.34 -17.72 -19.86
CA ALA A 287 -7.28 -17.92 -20.85
C ALA A 287 -5.95 -18.38 -20.22
N GLY A 288 -5.63 -17.89 -19.01
CA GLY A 288 -4.43 -18.26 -18.26
C GLY A 288 -4.45 -19.66 -17.64
N LEU A 289 -5.62 -20.30 -17.51
CA LEU A 289 -5.74 -21.64 -16.92
C LEU A 289 -5.11 -22.73 -17.81
N GLY A 290 -5.08 -22.51 -19.13
CA GLY A 290 -4.56 -23.46 -20.10
C GLY A 290 -5.44 -24.69 -20.31
N TRP A 291 -6.73 -24.60 -19.95
CA TRP A 291 -7.74 -25.63 -20.22
C TRP A 291 -8.76 -25.09 -21.20
N ASP A 292 -9.33 -25.98 -22.01
CA ASP A 292 -10.53 -25.65 -22.77
C ASP A 292 -11.68 -25.37 -21.80
N PHE A 293 -12.54 -24.43 -22.16
CA PHE A 293 -13.68 -24.06 -21.33
C PHE A 293 -14.89 -23.64 -22.16
N GLU A 294 -16.05 -23.76 -21.55
CA GLU A 294 -17.33 -23.38 -22.13
C GLU A 294 -18.05 -22.42 -21.19
N VAL A 295 -18.33 -21.21 -21.66
CA VAL A 295 -19.07 -20.21 -20.89
C VAL A 295 -20.55 -20.55 -20.94
N ILE A 296 -21.20 -20.77 -19.80
CA ILE A 296 -22.64 -21.00 -19.73
C ILE A 296 -23.37 -19.66 -19.61
N THR A 297 -22.92 -18.81 -18.68
CA THR A 297 -23.46 -17.46 -18.43
C THR A 297 -22.37 -16.55 -17.88
N PRO A 298 -22.45 -15.22 -18.09
CA PRO A 298 -23.35 -14.52 -19.01
C PRO A 298 -22.86 -14.53 -20.46
N ASN A 299 -23.74 -14.24 -21.42
CA ASN A 299 -23.33 -14.08 -22.82
C ASN A 299 -22.26 -13.00 -23.01
N ALA A 300 -22.34 -11.92 -22.23
CA ALA A 300 -21.33 -10.87 -22.22
C ALA A 300 -19.91 -11.38 -21.89
N LEU A 301 -19.77 -12.49 -21.15
CA LEU A 301 -18.45 -13.09 -20.90
C LEU A 301 -17.90 -13.76 -22.16
N ARG A 302 -18.77 -14.34 -23.01
CA ARG A 302 -18.34 -14.87 -24.32
C ARG A 302 -17.78 -13.74 -25.18
N ASP A 303 -18.48 -12.60 -25.20
CA ASP A 303 -18.08 -11.44 -25.99
C ASP A 303 -16.70 -10.93 -25.53
N GLU A 304 -16.45 -10.88 -24.22
CA GLU A 304 -15.14 -10.49 -23.68
C GLU A 304 -14.03 -11.50 -24.00
N VAL A 305 -14.32 -12.80 -23.99
CA VAL A 305 -13.36 -13.85 -24.39
C VAL A 305 -12.99 -13.70 -25.88
N LEU A 306 -13.97 -13.43 -26.75
CA LEU A 306 -13.72 -13.18 -28.17
C LEU A 306 -12.90 -11.90 -28.37
N ALA A 307 -13.27 -10.81 -27.71
CA ALA A 307 -12.53 -9.54 -27.76
C ALA A 307 -11.08 -9.70 -27.27
N LEU A 308 -10.85 -10.47 -26.20
CA LEU A 308 -9.52 -10.80 -25.71
C LEU A 308 -8.72 -11.61 -26.74
N SER A 309 -9.35 -12.62 -27.35
CA SER A 309 -8.73 -13.45 -28.41
C SER A 309 -8.22 -12.57 -29.57
N ASP A 310 -9.04 -11.63 -30.03
CA ASP A 310 -8.69 -10.72 -31.11
C ASP A 310 -7.54 -9.79 -30.71
N ARG A 311 -7.57 -9.21 -29.49
CA ARG A 311 -6.48 -8.39 -28.96
C ARG A 311 -5.15 -9.14 -28.89
N LEU A 312 -5.18 -10.39 -28.40
CA LEU A 312 -4.00 -11.25 -28.32
C LEU A 312 -3.46 -11.58 -29.71
N ARG A 313 -4.35 -11.92 -30.65
CA ARG A 313 -3.99 -12.19 -32.05
C ARG A 313 -3.32 -10.98 -32.71
N VAL A 314 -3.91 -9.80 -32.59
CA VAL A 314 -3.34 -8.55 -33.14
C VAL A 314 -1.98 -8.26 -32.51
N SER A 315 -1.86 -8.39 -31.19
CA SER A 315 -0.62 -8.09 -30.46
C SER A 315 0.49 -9.07 -30.82
N ALA A 316 0.19 -10.35 -31.00
CA ALA A 316 1.14 -11.37 -31.42
C ALA A 316 1.74 -11.08 -32.81
N VAL A 317 0.94 -10.50 -33.72
CA VAL A 317 1.39 -10.19 -35.09
C VAL A 317 2.13 -8.86 -35.18
N ARG A 318 1.92 -7.90 -34.26
CA ARG A 318 2.63 -6.60 -34.26
C ARG A 318 4.15 -6.72 -34.18
N GLY A 319 4.67 -7.71 -33.44
CA GLY A 319 6.12 -7.98 -33.37
C GLY A 319 6.71 -8.50 -34.69
N ALA A 320 5.90 -9.17 -35.52
CA ALA A 320 6.35 -9.75 -36.78
C ALA A 320 6.56 -8.70 -37.89
N VAL A 321 5.89 -7.54 -37.81
CA VAL A 321 6.00 -6.46 -38.81
C VAL A 321 7.24 -5.57 -38.57
N ALA A 322 7.76 -5.52 -37.34
CA ALA A 322 8.97 -4.75 -37.02
C ALA A 322 10.28 -5.48 -37.40
N GLY A 323 10.24 -6.82 -37.56
CA GLY A 323 11.42 -7.64 -37.88
C GLY A 323 11.82 -7.66 -39.36
N THR A 324 10.96 -7.20 -40.27
CA THR A 324 11.19 -7.27 -41.73
C THR A 324 11.81 -6.02 -42.34
N ALA A 325 12.09 -4.97 -41.55
CA ALA A 325 12.65 -3.70 -42.02
C ALA A 325 14.16 -3.51 -41.74
N ALA A 326 14.88 -4.55 -41.30
CA ALA A 326 16.34 -4.53 -41.21
C ALA A 326 16.95 -5.17 -42.47
N GLY A 327 16.92 -4.43 -43.59
CA GLY A 327 17.67 -4.79 -44.79
C GLY A 327 19.18 -4.83 -44.51
N PRO A 328 19.95 -5.70 -45.19
CA PRO A 328 21.36 -5.85 -44.92
C PRO A 328 22.09 -4.57 -45.34
N ARG A 329 22.68 -3.88 -44.36
CA ARG A 329 23.79 -2.96 -44.64
C ARG A 329 25.02 -3.83 -44.86
N SER A 330 25.61 -3.73 -46.04
CA SER A 330 26.95 -4.21 -46.30
C SER A 330 27.78 -3.10 -46.94
N PRO A 331 29.10 -3.11 -46.67
CA PRO A 331 29.94 -1.93 -46.48
C PRO A 331 30.46 -1.29 -47.76
#